data_AF-A0A2N3Y986-F1
#
_entry.id   AF-A0A2N3Y986-F1
#
_cell.length_a   1.000
_cell.length_b   1.000
_cell.length_c   1.000
_cell.angle_alpha   90.00
_cell.angle_beta   90.00
_cell.angle_gamma   90.00
#
_symmetry.space_group_name_H-M   'P 1'
#
loop_
_entity.id
_entity.type
_entity.pdbx_description
1 polymer ?
#
loop_
_entity_poly.entity_id
_entity_poly.type
_entity_poly.pdbx_seq_one_letter_code
_entity_poly.pdbx_strand_id
1 'polypeptide(L)'
;MEIGGSISIEIARTLGSMRLFTALWPSEEAVRHLASTVGRLRPDRVAEATAGLRKFRFTPSQRWHLTLRFHGDDADQQHVIERLDHRVARLLEADPAPPQLRLAGAGTFRGVLWIGVEPGTDSDDAALRGLVRAAGGDPRGYTAHLTIARWAAGRADRELLPGLLAGYAGPWWQSRELAVVRSDLREGGREYRTVHRVALTRETPG
;
A
#
# COMPACT_ATOMS: atom_id res chain seq x y z
N MET A 1 39.64 29.77 23.69
CA MET A 1 38.29 30.22 24.06
C MET A 1 37.54 30.47 22.75
N GLU A 2 37.22 29.35 22.10
CA GLU A 2 35.84 28.89 21.84
C GLU A 2 35.14 29.69 20.74
N ILE A 3 35.31 29.19 19.51
CA ILE A 3 34.41 29.46 18.39
C ILE A 3 33.92 28.07 17.96
N GLY A 4 32.92 27.58 18.69
CA GLY A 4 32.27 26.31 18.46
C GLY A 4 30.78 26.53 18.29
N GLY A 5 30.22 25.95 17.23
CA GLY A 5 28.78 25.70 17.12
C GLY A 5 27.99 26.82 16.45
N SER A 6 27.84 26.75 15.12
CA SER A 6 26.54 26.99 14.45
C SER A 6 26.61 26.76 12.93
N ILE A 7 27.29 25.71 12.45
CA ILE A 7 27.30 25.36 11.01
C ILE A 7 27.10 23.85 10.82
N SER A 8 26.06 23.28 11.42
CA SER A 8 25.68 21.87 11.13
C SER A 8 24.18 21.59 11.14
N ILE A 9 23.32 22.58 11.38
CA ILE A 9 21.87 22.35 11.49
C ILE A 9 21.11 22.68 10.19
N GLU A 10 21.74 23.37 9.22
CA GLU A 10 21.03 23.94 8.07
C GLU A 10 21.37 23.32 6.70
N ILE A 11 21.95 22.11 6.69
CA ILE A 11 22.16 21.32 5.45
C ILE A 11 21.36 20.00 5.46
N ALA A 12 20.76 19.60 6.59
CA ALA A 12 19.97 18.36 6.70
C ALA A 12 18.54 18.45 6.14
N ARG A 13 18.23 19.48 5.33
CA ARG A 13 16.89 19.70 4.78
C ARG A 13 16.79 19.55 3.26
N THR A 14 17.67 18.76 2.64
CA THR A 14 17.49 18.30 1.24
C THR A 14 18.15 16.93 0.97
N LEU A 15 18.00 15.96 1.86
CA LEU A 15 18.13 14.54 1.52
C LEU A 15 16.77 13.92 1.79
N GLY A 16 16.06 13.51 0.74
CA GLY A 16 14.74 12.92 0.88
C GLY A 16 14.80 11.72 1.83
N SER A 17 14.02 11.76 2.93
CA SER A 17 13.91 10.65 3.87
C SER A 17 13.56 9.36 3.11
N MET A 18 14.39 8.32 3.24
CA MET A 18 14.25 7.07 2.50
C MET A 18 13.20 6.17 3.15
N ARG A 19 11.95 6.29 2.75
CA ARG A 19 10.86 5.53 3.36
C ARG A 19 10.77 4.13 2.77
N LEU A 20 10.96 3.10 3.58
CA LEU A 20 10.77 1.71 3.15
C LEU A 20 9.40 1.19 3.56
N PHE A 21 8.78 0.39 2.70
CA PHE A 21 7.60 -0.38 3.02
C PHE A 21 7.60 -1.73 2.30
N THR A 22 6.94 -2.73 2.88
CA THR A 22 6.64 -4.01 2.23
C THR A 22 5.20 -4.01 1.76
N ALA A 23 4.95 -4.50 0.56
CA ALA A 23 3.62 -4.50 -0.04
C ALA A 23 3.36 -5.69 -0.98
N LEU A 24 2.08 -5.84 -1.32
CA LEU A 24 1.56 -6.70 -2.38
C LEU A 24 1.02 -5.85 -3.53
N TRP A 25 1.17 -6.34 -4.75
CA TRP A 25 0.61 -5.73 -5.95
C TRP A 25 -0.59 -6.56 -6.41
N PRO A 26 -1.77 -5.95 -6.58
CA PRO A 26 -2.88 -6.64 -7.24
C PRO A 26 -2.48 -7.04 -8.67
N SER A 27 -3.18 -8.03 -9.25
CA SER A 27 -2.98 -8.39 -10.65
C SER A 27 -3.30 -7.20 -11.57
N GLU A 28 -2.71 -7.22 -12.77
CA GLU A 28 -2.99 -6.19 -13.78
C GLU A 28 -4.49 -6.11 -14.09
N GLU A 29 -5.19 -7.26 -14.08
CA GLU A 29 -6.63 -7.32 -14.26
C GLU A 29 -7.40 -6.60 -13.15
N ALA A 30 -7.07 -6.86 -11.89
CA ALA A 30 -7.70 -6.18 -10.75
C ALA A 30 -7.46 -4.67 -10.78
N VAL A 31 -6.24 -4.24 -11.13
CA VAL A 31 -5.90 -2.82 -11.30
C VAL A 31 -6.70 -2.20 -12.44
N ARG A 32 -6.76 -2.84 -13.61
CA ARG A 32 -7.48 -2.35 -14.79
C ARG A 32 -8.98 -2.25 -14.53
N HIS A 33 -9.56 -3.23 -13.85
CA HIS A 33 -10.98 -3.24 -13.47
C HIS A 33 -11.32 -2.06 -12.56
N LEU A 34 -10.53 -1.84 -11.50
CA LEU A 34 -10.71 -0.70 -10.60
C LEU A 34 -10.48 0.64 -11.33
N ALA A 35 -9.46 0.72 -12.19
CA ALA A 35 -9.14 1.94 -12.94
C ALA A 35 -10.27 2.31 -13.91
N SER A 36 -10.86 1.32 -14.58
CA SER A 36 -12.03 1.52 -15.43
C SER A 36 -13.25 1.98 -14.64
N THR A 37 -13.43 1.49 -13.41
CA THR A 37 -14.51 1.92 -12.51
C THR A 37 -14.31 3.38 -12.09
N VAL A 38 -13.11 3.72 -11.60
CA VAL A 38 -12.76 5.09 -11.20
C VAL A 38 -12.86 6.06 -12.38
N GLY A 39 -12.44 5.65 -13.58
CA GLY A 39 -12.52 6.47 -14.79
C GLY A 39 -13.95 6.72 -15.31
N ARG A 40 -14.94 5.94 -14.84
CA ARG A 40 -16.36 6.10 -15.19
C ARG A 40 -17.15 6.90 -14.16
N LEU A 41 -16.52 7.36 -13.07
CA LEU A 41 -17.19 8.20 -12.09
C LEU A 41 -17.64 9.51 -12.72
N ARG A 42 -18.91 9.87 -12.48
CA ARG A 42 -19.48 11.12 -13.01
C ARG A 42 -18.79 12.34 -12.38
N PRO A 43 -18.24 13.29 -13.18
CA PRO A 43 -17.48 14.42 -12.64
C PRO A 43 -18.24 15.30 -11.64
N ASP A 44 -19.54 15.51 -11.84
CA ASP A 44 -20.41 16.27 -10.93
C ASP A 44 -20.54 15.59 -9.56
N ARG A 45 -20.70 14.25 -9.55
CA ARG A 45 -20.76 13.46 -8.31
C ARG A 45 -19.43 13.47 -7.57
N VAL A 46 -18.31 13.42 -8.30
CA VAL A 46 -16.98 13.56 -7.69
C VAL A 46 -16.81 14.95 -7.09
N ALA A 47 -17.24 16.01 -7.79
CA ALA A 47 -17.16 17.38 -7.29
C ALA A 47 -18.01 17.58 -6.03
N GLU A 48 -19.23 17.03 -6.01
CA GLU A 48 -20.11 17.03 -4.84
C GLU A 48 -19.46 16.30 -3.65
N ALA A 49 -19.01 15.06 -3.87
CA ALA A 49 -18.41 14.23 -2.82
C ALA A 49 -17.05 14.75 -2.30
N THR A 50 -16.38 15.62 -3.06
CA THR A 50 -15.10 16.23 -2.68
C THR A 50 -15.22 17.70 -2.30
N ALA A 51 -16.45 18.22 -2.21
CA ALA A 51 -16.70 19.59 -1.78
C ALA A 51 -16.04 19.87 -0.42
N GLY A 52 -15.25 20.93 -0.35
CA GLY A 52 -14.51 21.32 0.85
C GLY A 52 -13.19 20.56 1.10
N LEU A 53 -12.83 19.57 0.27
CA LEU A 53 -11.52 18.92 0.34
C LEU A 53 -10.47 19.73 -0.40
N ARG A 54 -9.31 19.97 0.24
CA ARG A 54 -8.18 20.67 -0.38
C ARG A 54 -7.18 19.69 -0.98
N LYS A 55 -6.75 19.95 -2.21
CA LYS A 55 -5.76 19.15 -2.96
C LYS A 55 -6.17 17.67 -3.09
N PHE A 56 -7.47 17.41 -3.26
CA PHE A 56 -7.95 16.07 -3.58
C PHE A 56 -7.36 15.60 -4.91
N ARG A 57 -6.85 14.38 -4.94
CA ARG A 57 -6.29 13.76 -6.15
C ARG A 57 -6.43 12.25 -6.11
N PHE A 58 -6.82 11.65 -7.22
CA PHE A 58 -6.67 10.22 -7.41
C PHE A 58 -5.19 9.85 -7.51
N THR A 59 -4.84 8.72 -6.90
CA THR A 59 -3.52 8.09 -7.02
C THR A 59 -3.44 7.42 -8.38
N PRO A 60 -2.37 7.62 -9.18
CA PRO A 60 -2.18 6.90 -10.44
C PRO A 60 -2.24 5.38 -10.23
N SER A 61 -2.91 4.66 -11.12
CA SER A 61 -3.16 3.22 -10.98
C SER A 61 -1.88 2.39 -10.92
N GLN A 62 -0.79 2.86 -11.54
CA GLN A 62 0.53 2.24 -11.48
C GLN A 62 1.13 2.23 -10.06
N ARG A 63 0.60 3.05 -9.15
CA ARG A 63 1.03 3.12 -7.74
C ARG A 63 0.06 2.41 -6.80
N TRP A 64 -0.99 1.77 -7.30
CA TRP A 64 -1.93 1.06 -6.46
C TRP A 64 -1.30 -0.24 -5.94
N HIS A 65 -1.23 -0.34 -4.62
CA HIS A 65 -0.63 -1.48 -3.91
C HIS A 65 -1.31 -1.62 -2.55
N LEU A 66 -1.19 -2.82 -1.98
CA LEU A 66 -1.59 -3.13 -0.61
C LEU A 66 -0.34 -3.07 0.27
N THR A 67 -0.23 -2.04 1.10
CA THR A 67 0.88 -1.95 2.06
C THR A 67 0.67 -2.93 3.21
N LEU A 68 1.65 -3.81 3.46
CA LEU A 68 1.64 -4.73 4.61
C LEU A 68 2.32 -4.11 5.83
N ARG A 69 3.43 -3.39 5.61
CA ARG A 69 4.20 -2.74 6.69
C ARG A 69 4.94 -1.52 6.16
N PHE A 70 4.83 -0.40 6.87
CA PHE A 70 5.78 0.71 6.76
C PHE A 70 6.94 0.46 7.73
N HIS A 71 8.18 0.52 7.24
CA HIS A 71 9.38 0.25 8.04
C HIS A 71 9.96 1.51 8.69
N GLY A 72 9.57 2.69 8.19
CA GLY A 72 10.05 3.98 8.68
C GLY A 72 10.91 4.70 7.66
N ASP A 73 11.33 5.91 8.03
CA ASP A 73 12.01 6.87 7.16
C ASP A 73 13.53 6.63 7.04
N ASP A 74 14.09 5.85 7.97
CA ASP A 74 15.53 5.55 8.08
C ASP A 74 15.77 4.04 8.33
N ALA A 75 14.84 3.20 7.86
CA ALA A 75 14.99 1.76 8.01
C ALA A 75 16.18 1.25 7.20
N ASP A 76 16.99 0.38 7.81
CA ASP A 76 18.07 -0.32 7.13
C ASP A 76 17.47 -1.27 6.07
N GLN A 77 17.74 -0.96 4.80
CA GLN A 77 17.22 -1.71 3.66
C GLN A 77 17.66 -3.17 3.69
N GLN A 78 18.93 -3.44 3.99
CA GLN A 78 19.47 -4.79 3.97
C GLN A 78 18.86 -5.62 5.09
N HIS A 79 18.74 -5.02 6.28
CA HIS A 79 18.09 -5.67 7.41
C HIS A 79 16.61 -6.00 7.15
N VAL A 80 15.87 -5.09 6.48
CA VAL A 80 14.47 -5.34 6.08
C VAL A 80 14.37 -6.50 5.10
N ILE A 81 15.27 -6.56 4.12
CA ILE A 81 15.32 -7.61 3.09
C ILE A 81 15.59 -8.97 3.73
N GLU A 82 16.66 -9.10 4.50
CA GLU A 82 17.08 -10.38 5.11
C GLU A 82 15.99 -10.95 6.04
N ARG A 83 15.34 -10.10 6.83
CA ARG A 83 14.24 -10.54 7.70
C ARG A 83 13.02 -10.95 6.91
N LEU A 84 12.72 -10.26 5.81
CA LEU A 84 11.59 -10.62 4.96
C LEU A 84 11.83 -12.00 4.34
N ASP A 85 12.99 -12.22 3.72
CA ASP A 85 13.35 -13.50 3.10
C ASP A 85 13.26 -14.64 4.09
N HIS A 86 13.90 -14.50 5.26
CA HIS A 86 13.89 -15.54 6.28
C HIS A 86 12.48 -15.87 6.77
N ARG A 87 11.61 -14.86 6.95
CA ARG A 87 10.25 -15.08 7.44
C ARG A 87 9.32 -15.62 6.37
N VAL A 88 9.47 -15.21 5.11
CA VAL A 88 8.70 -15.76 4.00
C VAL A 88 9.10 -17.22 3.76
N ALA A 89 10.39 -17.56 3.80
CA ALA A 89 10.83 -18.95 3.69
C ALA A 89 10.14 -19.86 4.73
N ARG A 90 10.14 -19.45 6.01
CA ARG A 90 9.44 -20.18 7.08
C ARG A 90 7.91 -20.21 6.90
N LEU A 91 7.33 -19.16 6.34
CA LEU A 91 5.90 -19.14 6.04
C LEU A 91 5.56 -20.20 4.97
N LEU A 92 6.34 -20.24 3.89
CA LEU A 92 6.16 -21.18 2.78
C LEU A 92 6.45 -22.64 3.15
N GLU A 93 7.20 -22.87 4.22
CA GLU A 93 7.36 -24.20 4.83
C GLU A 93 6.05 -24.72 5.42
N ALA A 94 5.28 -23.84 6.08
CA ALA A 94 4.02 -24.19 6.73
C ALA A 94 2.83 -24.14 5.76
N ASP A 95 2.79 -23.16 4.87
CA ASP A 95 1.71 -22.93 3.92
C ASP A 95 2.26 -22.38 2.59
N PRO A 96 2.27 -23.18 1.52
CA PRO A 96 2.89 -22.79 0.25
C PRO A 96 2.00 -21.93 -0.66
N ALA A 97 0.73 -21.71 -0.31
CA ALA A 97 -0.22 -21.07 -1.22
C ALA A 97 -0.36 -19.56 -0.96
N PRO A 98 -0.22 -18.69 -1.99
CA PRO A 98 -0.54 -17.29 -1.83
C PRO A 98 -2.07 -17.09 -1.66
N PRO A 99 -2.50 -16.14 -0.80
CA PRO A 99 -3.92 -15.91 -0.55
C PRO A 99 -4.64 -15.43 -1.80
N GLN A 100 -5.84 -15.96 -2.03
CA GLN A 100 -6.79 -15.45 -3.01
C GLN A 100 -7.52 -14.23 -2.43
N LEU A 101 -7.38 -13.09 -3.10
CA LEU A 101 -7.84 -11.78 -2.64
C LEU A 101 -8.68 -11.10 -3.73
N ARG A 102 -9.59 -10.20 -3.35
CA ARG A 102 -10.23 -9.25 -4.28
C ARG A 102 -10.22 -7.83 -3.74
N LEU A 103 -10.31 -6.87 -4.65
CA LEU A 103 -10.54 -5.48 -4.31
C LEU A 103 -12.05 -5.26 -4.19
N ALA A 104 -12.55 -4.92 -3.00
CA ALA A 104 -13.98 -4.76 -2.76
C ALA A 104 -14.26 -3.77 -1.63
N GLY A 105 -15.39 -3.06 -1.74
CA GLY A 105 -15.79 -2.02 -0.80
C GLY A 105 -14.89 -0.79 -0.81
N ALA A 106 -15.35 0.29 -0.21
CA ALA A 106 -14.62 1.55 -0.13
C ALA A 106 -14.80 2.22 1.22
N GLY A 107 -13.83 3.05 1.60
CA GLY A 107 -13.92 3.83 2.82
C GLY A 107 -12.91 4.96 2.87
N THR A 108 -12.91 5.70 3.97
CA THR A 108 -11.96 6.78 4.21
C THR A 108 -11.32 6.71 5.58
N PHE A 109 -10.06 7.16 5.67
CA PHE A 109 -9.43 7.55 6.94
C PHE A 109 -8.29 8.52 6.65
N ARG A 110 -7.96 9.39 7.62
CA ARG A 110 -6.74 10.23 7.64
C ARG A 110 -6.32 10.83 6.28
N GLY A 111 -7.27 11.43 5.54
CA GLY A 111 -6.93 12.08 4.27
C GLY A 111 -6.86 11.14 3.05
N VAL A 112 -7.41 9.93 3.14
CA VAL A 112 -7.33 8.89 2.11
C VAL A 112 -8.72 8.33 1.79
N LEU A 113 -8.99 8.12 0.49
CA LEU A 113 -10.03 7.22 -0.02
C LEU A 113 -9.35 5.91 -0.43
N TRP A 114 -9.88 4.79 0.05
CA TRP A 114 -9.31 3.47 -0.15
C TRP A 114 -10.37 2.46 -0.62
N ILE A 115 -9.89 1.40 -1.27
CA ILE A 115 -10.64 0.19 -1.59
C ILE A 115 -10.22 -0.93 -0.65
N GLY A 116 -11.18 -1.68 -0.10
CA GLY A 116 -10.90 -2.80 0.79
C GLY A 116 -10.26 -3.96 0.05
N VAL A 117 -9.57 -4.82 0.79
CA VAL A 117 -9.08 -6.09 0.28
C VAL A 117 -9.77 -7.21 1.04
N GLU A 118 -10.48 -8.05 0.30
CA GLU A 118 -11.28 -9.14 0.86
C GLU A 118 -10.62 -10.48 0.53
N PRO A 119 -10.34 -11.33 1.53
CA PRO A 119 -9.91 -12.71 1.32
C PRO A 119 -11.06 -13.60 0.82
N GLY A 120 -10.73 -14.62 0.01
CA GLY A 120 -11.72 -15.56 -0.53
C GLY A 120 -12.29 -16.53 0.51
N THR A 121 -11.45 -16.92 1.46
CA THR A 121 -11.76 -17.87 2.53
C THR A 121 -11.07 -17.46 3.85
N ASP A 122 -11.42 -18.13 4.95
CA ASP A 122 -10.73 -17.97 6.24
C ASP A 122 -9.24 -18.36 6.14
N SER A 123 -8.91 -19.33 5.26
CA SER A 123 -7.52 -19.70 4.99
C SER A 123 -6.77 -18.57 4.28
N ASP A 124 -7.41 -17.89 3.33
CA ASP A 124 -6.83 -16.73 2.65
C ASP A 124 -6.62 -15.56 3.62
N ASP A 125 -7.54 -15.35 4.58
CA ASP A 125 -7.36 -14.34 5.62
C ASP A 125 -6.17 -14.70 6.52
N ALA A 126 -6.07 -15.96 6.95
CA ALA A 126 -4.95 -16.45 7.74
C ALA A 126 -3.61 -16.29 7.00
N ALA A 127 -3.57 -16.62 5.71
CA ALA A 127 -2.39 -16.44 4.86
C ALA A 127 -2.03 -14.96 4.70
N LEU A 128 -2.99 -14.06 4.45
CA LEU A 128 -2.75 -12.61 4.40
C LEU A 128 -2.18 -12.09 5.74
N ARG A 129 -2.73 -12.53 6.87
CA ARG A 129 -2.18 -12.20 8.21
C ARG A 129 -0.78 -12.76 8.41
N GLY A 130 -0.48 -13.93 7.85
CA GLY A 130 0.86 -14.51 7.79
C GLY A 130 1.83 -13.60 7.04
N LEU A 131 1.43 -13.08 5.87
CA LEU A 131 2.24 -12.13 5.09
C LEU A 131 2.47 -10.82 5.83
N VAL A 132 1.46 -10.29 6.53
CA VAL A 132 1.61 -9.10 7.40
C VAL A 132 2.65 -9.36 8.49
N ARG A 133 2.59 -10.51 9.17
CA ARG A 133 3.59 -10.90 10.18
C ARG A 133 4.98 -11.07 9.57
N ALA A 134 5.09 -11.68 8.39
CA ALA A 134 6.36 -11.87 7.69
C ALA A 134 7.01 -10.52 7.35
N ALA A 135 6.21 -9.57 6.85
CA ALA A 135 6.60 -8.18 6.65
C ALA A 135 6.92 -7.44 7.98
N GLY A 136 6.69 -8.06 9.13
CA GLY A 136 6.94 -7.51 10.45
C GLY A 136 5.82 -6.65 11.01
N GLY A 137 4.65 -6.60 10.37
CA GLY A 137 3.45 -5.91 10.87
C GLY A 137 2.73 -6.69 11.97
N ASP A 138 1.82 -5.99 12.67
CA ASP A 138 0.85 -6.62 13.57
C ASP A 138 -0.45 -6.91 12.82
N PRO A 139 -0.83 -8.19 12.63
CA PRO A 139 -2.05 -8.54 11.92
C PRO A 139 -3.33 -8.27 12.70
N ARG A 140 -3.29 -8.05 14.04
CA ARG A 140 -4.50 -7.84 14.84
C ARG A 140 -5.14 -6.48 14.56
N GLY A 141 -4.32 -5.45 14.36
CA GLY A 141 -4.76 -4.09 13.99
C GLY A 141 -4.74 -3.81 12.49
N TYR A 142 -4.46 -4.82 11.65
CA TYR A 142 -4.29 -4.62 10.23
C TYR A 142 -5.64 -4.59 9.49
N THR A 143 -5.91 -3.50 8.80
CA THR A 143 -7.03 -3.38 7.85
C THR A 143 -6.47 -3.37 6.45
N ALA A 144 -6.74 -4.43 5.68
CA ALA A 144 -6.23 -4.57 4.33
C ALA A 144 -6.95 -3.58 3.40
N HIS A 145 -6.18 -2.66 2.79
CA HIS A 145 -6.74 -1.61 1.95
C HIS A 145 -5.73 -1.15 0.89
N LEU A 146 -6.27 -0.61 -0.19
CA LEU A 146 -5.53 -0.04 -1.30
C LEU A 146 -5.91 1.44 -1.44
N THR A 147 -4.94 2.35 -1.34
CA THR A 147 -5.19 3.78 -1.45
C THR A 147 -5.44 4.20 -2.90
N ILE A 148 -6.62 4.74 -3.20
CA ILE A 148 -6.98 5.22 -4.54
C ILE A 148 -7.02 6.74 -4.67
N ALA A 149 -7.18 7.49 -3.58
CA ALA A 149 -7.10 8.95 -3.61
C ALA A 149 -6.58 9.52 -2.28
N ARG A 150 -6.08 10.75 -2.33
CA ARG A 150 -5.58 11.49 -1.15
C ARG A 150 -6.02 12.94 -1.19
N TRP A 151 -6.20 13.56 -0.03
CA TRP A 151 -6.37 15.01 0.12
C TRP A 151 -5.54 15.53 1.31
N ALA A 152 -5.26 16.84 1.32
CA ALA A 152 -4.37 17.45 2.31
C ALA A 152 -5.11 18.00 3.53
N ALA A 153 -6.32 18.53 3.34
CA ALA A 153 -7.13 19.13 4.41
C ALA A 153 -8.62 19.09 4.07
N GLY A 154 -9.46 19.23 5.09
CA GLY A 154 -10.91 19.07 5.00
C GLY A 154 -11.38 17.71 5.52
N ARG A 155 -12.66 17.65 5.91
CA ARG A 155 -13.31 16.42 6.38
C ARG A 155 -14.19 15.90 5.25
N ALA A 156 -13.85 14.71 4.74
CA ALA A 156 -14.68 14.05 3.76
C ALA A 156 -16.00 13.62 4.40
N ASP A 157 -17.07 13.72 3.63
CA ASP A 157 -18.31 13.02 3.93
C ASP A 157 -18.05 11.51 3.90
N ARG A 158 -18.46 10.81 4.97
CA ARG A 158 -18.16 9.39 5.15
C ARG A 158 -19.02 8.48 4.30
N GLU A 159 -20.12 9.00 3.77
CA GLU A 159 -21.06 8.26 2.93
C GLU A 159 -20.90 8.65 1.46
N LEU A 160 -20.85 9.95 1.14
CA LEU A 160 -20.80 10.40 -0.26
C LEU A 160 -19.52 9.97 -0.97
N LEU A 161 -18.35 10.14 -0.36
CA LEU A 161 -17.07 9.87 -1.03
C LEU A 161 -16.81 8.36 -1.23
N PRO A 162 -16.93 7.49 -0.21
CA PRO A 162 -16.93 6.04 -0.43
C PRO A 162 -18.10 5.58 -1.30
N GLY A 163 -19.26 6.23 -1.19
CA GLY A 163 -20.48 5.91 -1.93
C GLY A 163 -20.34 6.04 -3.45
N LEU A 164 -19.35 6.79 -3.94
CA LEU A 164 -18.95 6.78 -5.36
C LEU A 164 -18.62 5.37 -5.88
N LEU A 165 -18.19 4.48 -4.99
CA LEU A 165 -17.77 3.11 -5.30
C LEU A 165 -18.66 2.07 -4.57
N ALA A 166 -19.89 2.46 -4.24
CA ALA A 166 -20.86 1.56 -3.64
C ALA A 166 -21.07 0.32 -4.52
N GLY A 167 -21.03 -0.87 -3.91
CA GLY A 167 -21.18 -2.14 -4.62
C GLY A 167 -19.97 -2.56 -5.46
N TYR A 168 -18.86 -1.81 -5.44
CA TYR A 168 -17.66 -2.22 -6.16
C TYR A 168 -17.09 -3.53 -5.59
N ALA A 169 -16.96 -4.52 -6.47
CA ALA A 169 -16.19 -5.74 -6.26
C ALA A 169 -15.45 -6.08 -7.57
N GLY A 170 -14.14 -6.27 -7.48
CA GLY A 170 -13.29 -6.64 -8.61
C GLY A 170 -13.08 -8.15 -8.75
N PRO A 171 -12.31 -8.57 -9.77
CA PRO A 171 -11.94 -9.98 -9.95
C PRO A 171 -11.06 -10.46 -8.79
N TRP A 172 -11.11 -11.77 -8.53
CA TRP A 172 -10.18 -12.45 -7.63
C TRP A 172 -8.77 -12.49 -8.23
N TRP A 173 -7.75 -12.39 -7.38
CA TRP A 173 -6.35 -12.41 -7.76
C TRP A 173 -5.49 -13.03 -6.67
N GLN A 174 -4.31 -13.50 -7.07
CA GLN A 174 -3.25 -13.97 -6.16
C GLN A 174 -1.97 -13.24 -6.54
N SER A 175 -1.27 -12.67 -5.55
CA SER A 175 0.07 -12.14 -5.78
C SER A 175 1.08 -13.27 -5.70
N ARG A 176 2.05 -13.27 -6.62
CA ARG A 176 3.14 -14.26 -6.62
C ARG A 176 4.36 -13.81 -5.85
N GLU A 177 4.37 -12.56 -5.38
CA GLU A 177 5.54 -11.99 -4.71
C GLU A 177 5.15 -10.88 -3.74
N LEU A 178 6.02 -10.67 -2.74
CA LEU A 178 6.10 -9.45 -1.95
C LEU A 178 7.21 -8.57 -2.52
N ALA A 179 7.06 -7.26 -2.39
CA ALA A 179 8.16 -6.34 -2.68
C ALA A 179 8.48 -5.45 -1.48
N VAL A 180 9.78 -5.22 -1.26
CA VAL A 180 10.27 -4.10 -0.48
C VAL A 180 10.41 -2.91 -1.44
N VAL A 181 9.80 -1.79 -1.08
CA VAL A 181 9.77 -0.59 -1.92
C VAL A 181 10.31 0.59 -1.15
N ARG A 182 11.21 1.29 -1.82
CA ARG A 182 11.69 2.60 -1.44
C ARG A 182 10.76 3.66 -2.01
N SER A 183 10.25 4.53 -1.14
CA SER A 183 9.41 5.67 -1.45
C SER A 183 10.18 6.96 -1.20
N ASP A 184 10.71 7.56 -2.26
CA ASP A 184 11.39 8.85 -2.19
C ASP A 184 10.36 9.99 -2.37
N LEU A 185 10.41 10.99 -1.50
CA LEU A 185 9.63 12.21 -1.65
C LEU A 185 10.41 13.20 -2.53
N ARG A 186 9.85 13.54 -3.69
CA ARG A 186 10.36 14.56 -4.62
C ARG A 186 9.38 15.72 -4.71
N GLU A 187 9.82 16.81 -5.34
CA GLU A 187 9.00 18.02 -5.57
C GLU A 187 7.70 17.69 -6.36
N GLY A 188 7.74 16.70 -7.26
CA GLY A 188 6.59 16.18 -8.01
C GLY A 188 5.75 15.10 -7.29
N GLY A 189 6.04 14.81 -6.03
CA GLY A 189 5.35 13.78 -5.24
C GLY A 189 6.21 12.54 -4.96
N ARG A 190 5.55 11.41 -4.70
CA ARG A 190 6.24 10.17 -4.32
C ARG A 190 6.64 9.37 -5.54
N GLU A 191 7.90 8.96 -5.57
CA GLU A 191 8.47 8.00 -6.51
C GLU A 191 8.68 6.67 -5.80
N TYR A 192 8.25 5.56 -6.41
CA TYR A 192 8.39 4.22 -5.86
C TYR A 192 9.42 3.44 -6.66
N ARG A 193 10.39 2.87 -5.96
CA ARG A 193 11.39 1.95 -6.52
C ARG A 193 11.34 0.64 -5.75
N THR A 194 11.05 -0.45 -6.45
CA THR A 194 11.21 -1.79 -5.87
C THR A 194 12.69 -2.07 -5.68
N VAL A 195 13.08 -2.36 -4.44
CA VAL A 195 14.47 -2.66 -4.06
C VAL A 195 14.70 -4.15 -3.80
N HIS A 196 13.63 -4.91 -3.57
CA HIS A 196 13.68 -6.36 -3.41
C HIS A 196 12.34 -7.01 -3.74
N ARG A 197 12.36 -8.26 -4.19
CA ARG A 197 11.18 -9.09 -4.42
C ARG A 197 11.40 -10.47 -3.80
N VAL A 198 10.35 -10.99 -3.16
CA VAL A 198 10.35 -12.31 -2.53
C VAL A 198 9.19 -13.10 -3.08
N ALA A 199 9.45 -14.24 -3.71
CA ALA A 199 8.41 -15.11 -4.23
C ALA A 199 7.53 -15.68 -3.09
N LEU A 200 6.23 -15.81 -3.36
CA LEU A 200 5.22 -16.39 -2.47
C LEU A 200 4.79 -17.80 -2.91
N THR A 201 5.54 -18.40 -3.81
CA THR A 201 5.36 -19.77 -4.24
C THR A 201 6.71 -20.46 -4.11
N ARG A 202 6.71 -21.71 -3.65
CA ARG A 202 7.90 -22.56 -3.81
C ARG A 202 8.13 -22.77 -5.31
N GLU A 203 9.29 -22.39 -5.82
CA GLU A 203 9.76 -23.01 -7.06
C GLU A 203 9.84 -24.52 -6.78
N THR A 204 9.05 -25.31 -7.51
CA THR A 204 9.24 -26.75 -7.49
C THR A 204 10.58 -26.97 -8.20
N PRO A 205 11.62 -27.55 -7.56
CA PRO A 205 12.79 -27.97 -8.30
C PRO A 205 12.29 -28.99 -9.33
N GLY A 206 12.48 -28.66 -10.61
CA GLY A 206 12.26 -29.61 -11.70
C GLY A 206 13.23 -30.77 -11.66
#